data_AF-A0A316MIZ5-F1
#
_entry.id   AF-A0A316MIZ5-F1
#
_cell.length_a   1.000
_cell.length_b   1.000
_cell.length_c   1.000
_cell.angle_alpha   90.00
_cell.angle_beta   90.00
_cell.angle_gamma   90.00
#
_symmetry.space_group_name_H-M   'P 1'
#
loop_
_entity.id
_entity.type
_entity.pdbx_description
1 polymer ?
#
loop_
_entity_poly.entity_id
_entity_poly.type
_entity_poly.pdbx_seq_one_letter_code
_entity_poly.pdbx_strand_id
1 'polypeptide(L)'
;MTDQEIINGLIVRDNRITEQFFYVKCRPLLTAIMRLVFSYPVEYDEMVSELYDYLMADNCIKLRQFQYRSSVYQWMKVVATRFFIRHRNTMIENTSKESPYEREIGDGVIDTVNIISDKMDVAKLLQLMDNQRYADAIRNLVLNDMEPEQYALQIGVTIDNLYNIKKRAMTALTRIAIKYYSYGR
;
A
#
# COMPACT_ATOMS: atom_id res chain seq x y z
N MET A 1 -3.42 10.74 -22.16
CA MET A 1 -4.18 11.38 -21.07
C MET A 1 -3.20 12.15 -20.21
N THR A 2 -3.22 13.46 -20.38
CA THR A 2 -2.48 14.41 -19.54
C THR A 2 -3.17 14.57 -18.18
N ASP A 3 -2.46 15.10 -17.19
CA ASP A 3 -3.05 15.40 -15.88
C ASP A 3 -4.23 16.38 -15.99
N GLN A 4 -4.15 17.34 -16.92
CA GLN A 4 -5.21 18.32 -17.17
C GLN A 4 -6.48 17.65 -17.74
N GLU A 5 -6.32 16.77 -18.72
CA GLU A 5 -7.42 16.00 -19.31
C GLU A 5 -8.11 15.12 -18.26
N ILE A 6 -7.32 14.47 -17.39
CA ILE A 6 -7.84 13.64 -16.31
C ILE A 6 -8.67 14.48 -15.33
N ILE A 7 -8.08 15.54 -14.77
CA ILE A 7 -8.74 16.34 -13.75
C ILE A 7 -10.01 17.02 -14.29
N ASN A 8 -9.93 17.61 -15.48
CA ASN A 8 -11.10 18.25 -16.10
C ASN A 8 -12.19 17.21 -16.41
N GLY A 9 -11.81 16.06 -16.97
CA GLY A 9 -12.74 14.97 -17.27
C GLY A 9 -13.44 14.44 -16.02
N LEU A 10 -12.71 14.27 -14.92
CA LEU A 10 -13.30 13.88 -13.63
C LEU A 10 -14.26 14.95 -13.08
N ILE A 11 -13.89 16.23 -13.14
CA ILE A 11 -14.73 17.34 -12.67
C ILE A 11 -16.06 17.41 -13.43
N VAL A 12 -16.05 17.21 -14.75
CA VAL A 12 -17.26 17.22 -15.58
C VAL A 12 -17.96 15.86 -15.65
N ARG A 13 -17.47 14.86 -14.92
CA ARG A 13 -17.99 13.49 -14.89
C ARG A 13 -18.06 12.84 -16.27
N ASP A 14 -17.04 13.07 -17.09
CA ASP A 14 -16.88 12.37 -18.36
C ASP A 14 -16.66 10.87 -18.07
N ASN A 15 -17.65 10.04 -18.45
CA ASN A 15 -17.64 8.60 -18.20
C ASN A 15 -16.42 7.92 -18.82
N ARG A 16 -16.04 8.30 -20.05
CA ARG A 16 -14.91 7.69 -20.75
C ARG A 16 -13.60 8.01 -20.03
N ILE A 17 -13.42 9.25 -19.58
CA ILE A 17 -12.23 9.66 -18.82
C ILE A 17 -12.22 9.00 -17.44
N THR A 18 -13.37 8.93 -16.77
CA THR A 18 -13.52 8.30 -15.45
C THR A 18 -13.17 6.81 -15.52
N GLU A 19 -13.74 6.09 -16.48
CA GLU A 19 -13.48 4.67 -16.70
C GLU A 19 -12.00 4.43 -17.05
N GLN A 20 -11.49 5.16 -18.05
CA GLN A 20 -10.10 5.02 -18.49
C GLN A 20 -9.10 5.35 -17.37
N PHE A 21 -9.41 6.34 -16.53
CA PHE A 21 -8.55 6.71 -15.42
C PHE A 21 -8.59 5.64 -14.32
N PHE A 22 -9.75 5.35 -13.73
CA PHE A 22 -9.82 4.45 -12.58
C PHE A 22 -9.58 2.99 -12.95
N TYR A 23 -10.24 2.48 -13.99
CA TYR A 23 -10.29 1.05 -14.28
C TYR A 23 -9.18 0.56 -15.22
N VAL A 24 -8.46 1.46 -15.89
CA VAL A 24 -7.35 1.10 -16.77
C VAL A 24 -6.02 1.64 -16.25
N LYS A 25 -5.86 2.97 -16.16
CA LYS A 25 -4.55 3.59 -15.89
C LYS A 25 -4.17 3.61 -14.42
N CYS A 26 -5.12 3.90 -13.54
CA CYS A 26 -4.90 4.01 -12.09
C CYS A 26 -5.12 2.68 -11.36
N ARG A 27 -5.72 1.68 -12.03
CA ARG A 27 -6.03 0.38 -11.44
C ARG A 27 -4.86 -0.32 -10.76
N PRO A 28 -3.66 -0.41 -11.36
CA PRO A 28 -2.52 -1.03 -10.69
C PRO A 28 -2.11 -0.29 -9.41
N LEU A 29 -2.16 1.05 -9.42
CA LEU A 29 -1.84 1.89 -8.26
C LEU A 29 -2.85 1.68 -7.14
N LEU A 30 -4.15 1.76 -7.45
CA LEU A 30 -5.21 1.63 -6.47
C LEU A 30 -5.27 0.22 -5.89
N THR A 31 -5.09 -0.80 -6.73
CA THR A 31 -4.98 -2.21 -6.28
C THR A 31 -3.82 -2.38 -5.30
N ALA A 32 -2.65 -1.80 -5.61
CA ALA A 32 -1.50 -1.86 -4.71
C ALA A 32 -1.79 -1.17 -3.37
N ILE A 33 -2.47 -0.01 -3.37
CA ILE A 33 -2.84 0.68 -2.13
C ILE A 33 -3.85 -0.14 -1.33
N MET A 34 -4.88 -0.72 -1.97
CA MET A 34 -5.86 -1.56 -1.28
C MET A 34 -5.20 -2.75 -0.60
N ARG A 35 -4.31 -3.47 -1.30
CA ARG A 35 -3.52 -4.58 -0.72
C ARG A 35 -2.63 -4.14 0.45
N LEU A 36 -2.16 -2.89 0.44
CA LEU A 36 -1.36 -2.35 1.54
C LEU A 36 -2.20 -1.99 2.77
N VAL A 37 -3.46 -1.58 2.57
CA VAL A 37 -4.32 -1.05 3.63
C VAL A 37 -5.24 -2.10 4.24
N PHE A 38 -5.75 -3.02 3.42
CA PHE A 38 -6.69 -4.06 3.82
C PHE A 38 -5.96 -5.41 3.92
N SER A 39 -6.08 -6.07 5.07
CA SER A 39 -5.52 -7.40 5.30
C SER A 39 -6.42 -8.53 4.77
N TYR A 40 -7.48 -8.18 4.03
CA TYR A 40 -8.47 -9.09 3.47
C TYR A 40 -8.81 -8.66 2.04
N PRO A 41 -9.30 -9.58 1.19
CA PRO A 41 -9.75 -9.23 -0.15
C PRO A 41 -10.86 -8.18 -0.11
N VAL A 42 -10.75 -7.16 -0.95
CA VAL A 42 -11.76 -6.11 -1.13
C VAL A 42 -12.21 -6.05 -2.58
N GLU A 43 -13.50 -5.83 -2.80
CA GLU A 43 -14.06 -5.69 -4.14
C GLU A 43 -13.64 -4.36 -4.75
N TYR A 44 -12.89 -4.42 -5.85
CA TYR A 44 -12.25 -3.24 -6.44
C TYR A 44 -13.27 -2.15 -6.80
N ASP A 45 -14.41 -2.54 -7.37
CA ASP A 45 -15.45 -1.64 -7.85
C ASP A 45 -16.11 -0.88 -6.69
N GLU A 46 -16.35 -1.55 -5.57
CA GLU A 46 -16.89 -0.94 -4.35
C GLU A 46 -15.90 0.09 -3.79
N MET A 47 -14.63 -0.30 -3.67
CA MET A 47 -13.58 0.58 -3.15
C MET A 47 -13.33 1.80 -4.04
N VAL A 48 -13.39 1.63 -5.37
CA VAL A 48 -13.27 2.74 -6.32
C VAL A 48 -14.50 3.64 -6.28
N SER A 49 -15.70 3.10 -6.13
CA SER A 49 -16.93 3.88 -6.02
C SER A 49 -16.90 4.79 -4.80
N GLU A 50 -16.51 4.25 -3.65
CA GLU A 50 -16.33 5.02 -2.40
C GLU A 50 -15.25 6.11 -2.53
N LEU A 51 -14.11 5.78 -3.14
CA LEU A 51 -13.05 6.76 -3.42
C LEU A 51 -13.53 7.84 -4.39
N TYR A 52 -14.32 7.48 -5.41
CA TYR A 52 -14.89 8.40 -6.37
C TYR A 52 -15.85 9.37 -5.70
N ASP A 53 -16.76 8.89 -4.86
CA ASP A 53 -17.69 9.73 -4.10
C ASP A 53 -16.95 10.70 -3.17
N TYR A 54 -15.90 10.23 -2.50
CA TYR A 54 -15.01 11.07 -1.70
C TYR A 54 -14.33 12.20 -2.50
N LEU A 55 -13.94 11.92 -3.75
CA LEU A 55 -13.34 12.91 -4.66
C LEU A 55 -14.38 13.91 -5.20
N MET A 56 -15.61 13.46 -5.43
CA MET A 56 -16.72 14.28 -5.94
C MET A 56 -17.38 15.13 -4.85
N ALA A 57 -17.20 14.79 -3.57
CA ALA A 57 -17.73 15.53 -2.44
C ALA A 57 -17.38 17.03 -2.49
N ASP A 58 -18.27 17.86 -1.95
CA ASP A 58 -18.13 19.32 -1.87
C ASP A 58 -17.84 19.97 -3.24
N ASN A 59 -18.61 19.59 -4.27
CA ASN A 59 -18.45 20.10 -5.63
C ASN A 59 -17.03 19.88 -6.20
N CYS A 60 -16.50 18.67 -6.01
CA CYS A 60 -15.19 18.25 -6.50
C CYS A 60 -14.04 19.14 -5.98
N ILE A 61 -14.16 19.71 -4.78
CA ILE A 61 -13.18 20.70 -4.26
C ILE A 61 -11.75 20.15 -4.27
N LYS A 62 -11.57 18.86 -3.98
CA LYS A 62 -10.26 18.18 -3.97
C LYS A 62 -9.60 18.18 -5.35
N LEU A 63 -10.39 17.91 -6.39
CA LEU A 63 -9.92 17.95 -7.77
C LEU A 63 -9.63 19.38 -8.22
N ARG A 64 -10.49 20.35 -7.86
CA ARG A 64 -10.30 21.77 -8.21
C ARG A 64 -9.09 22.41 -7.54
N GLN A 65 -8.69 21.92 -6.37
CA GLN A 65 -7.50 22.39 -5.65
C GLN A 65 -6.20 21.75 -6.13
N PHE A 66 -6.25 20.80 -7.06
CA PHE A 66 -5.05 20.18 -7.58
C PHE A 66 -4.24 21.19 -8.42
N GLN A 67 -3.05 21.55 -7.92
CA GLN A 67 -2.20 22.61 -8.50
C GLN A 67 -1.19 22.12 -9.55
N TYR A 68 -1.26 20.87 -10.00
CA TYR A 68 -0.33 20.29 -10.99
C TYR A 68 1.17 20.38 -10.62
N ARG A 69 1.49 20.47 -9.32
CA ARG A 69 2.89 20.46 -8.82
C ARG A 69 3.51 19.05 -8.78
N SER A 70 2.71 18.03 -9.01
CA SER A 70 3.07 16.62 -9.13
C SER A 70 2.19 15.99 -10.21
N SER A 71 2.46 14.75 -10.61
CA SER A 71 1.52 14.05 -11.48
C SER A 71 0.20 13.75 -10.76
N VAL A 72 -0.89 13.58 -11.49
CA VAL A 72 -2.18 13.19 -10.90
C VAL A 72 -2.09 11.83 -10.21
N TYR A 73 -1.20 10.94 -10.68
CA TYR A 73 -0.97 9.62 -10.09
C TYR A 73 -0.26 9.72 -8.72
N GLN A 74 0.72 10.61 -8.58
CA GLN A 74 1.39 10.85 -7.29
C GLN A 74 0.42 11.45 -6.27
N TRP A 75 -0.40 12.39 -6.71
CA TRP A 75 -1.45 12.98 -5.87
C TRP A 75 -2.52 11.93 -5.50
N MET A 76 -3.00 11.16 -6.47
CA MET A 76 -3.97 10.09 -6.26
C MET A 76 -3.45 9.03 -5.28
N LYS A 77 -2.16 8.69 -5.35
CA LYS A 77 -1.53 7.78 -4.38
C LYS A 77 -1.71 8.29 -2.96
N VAL A 78 -1.41 9.56 -2.70
CA VAL A 78 -1.52 10.16 -1.36
C VAL A 78 -2.99 10.22 -0.92
N VAL A 79 -3.88 10.68 -1.80
CA VAL A 79 -5.31 10.84 -1.51
C VAL A 79 -5.97 9.49 -1.21
N ALA A 80 -5.81 8.50 -2.09
CA ALA A 80 -6.38 7.17 -1.92
C ALA A 80 -5.82 6.45 -0.69
N THR A 81 -4.50 6.54 -0.43
CA THR A 81 -3.90 5.92 0.77
C THR A 81 -4.52 6.50 2.05
N ARG A 82 -4.62 7.83 2.16
CA ARG A 82 -5.23 8.47 3.33
C ARG A 82 -6.71 8.12 3.47
N PHE A 83 -7.43 8.09 2.35
CA PHE A 83 -8.84 7.73 2.32
C PHE A 83 -9.07 6.31 2.83
N PHE A 84 -8.38 5.31 2.26
CA PHE A 84 -8.57 3.92 2.65
C PHE A 84 -8.12 3.63 4.08
N ILE A 85 -7.01 4.23 4.56
CA ILE A 85 -6.58 4.06 5.97
C ILE A 85 -7.67 4.56 6.93
N ARG A 86 -8.30 5.70 6.62
CA ARG A 86 -9.31 6.30 7.49
C ARG A 86 -10.63 5.53 7.50
N HIS A 87 -10.99 4.90 6.39
CA HIS A 87 -12.26 4.18 6.24
C HIS A 87 -12.10 2.65 6.35
N ARG A 88 -10.88 2.18 6.68
CA ARG A 88 -10.53 0.76 6.89
C ARG A 88 -11.58 0.01 7.70
N ASN A 89 -11.98 0.55 8.86
CA ASN A 89 -12.83 -0.18 9.80
C ASN A 89 -14.32 -0.12 9.44
N THR A 90 -14.76 0.95 8.76
CA THR A 90 -16.16 1.12 8.32
C THR A 90 -16.46 0.35 7.05
N MET A 91 -15.44 0.08 6.22
CA MET A 91 -15.53 -0.75 5.02
C MET A 91 -15.52 -2.27 5.31
N ILE A 92 -15.51 -2.69 6.59
CA ILE A 92 -15.55 -4.10 7.01
C ILE A 92 -16.99 -4.63 7.10
N GLU A 93 -18.00 -3.76 7.25
CA GLU A 93 -19.34 -4.20 7.68
C GLU A 93 -20.21 -4.86 6.60
N ASN A 94 -19.79 -4.96 5.32
CA ASN A 94 -20.67 -5.44 4.24
C ASN A 94 -20.19 -6.64 3.40
N THR A 95 -19.02 -7.24 3.64
CA THR A 95 -18.62 -8.45 2.89
C THR A 95 -18.75 -9.69 3.76
N SER A 96 -19.90 -10.34 3.62
CA SER A 96 -20.23 -11.66 4.11
C SER A 96 -19.07 -12.66 3.99
N LYS A 97 -18.87 -13.39 5.10
CA LYS A 97 -18.05 -14.59 5.26
C LYS A 97 -18.12 -15.50 4.03
N GLU A 98 -17.02 -15.63 3.27
CA GLU A 98 -16.79 -16.81 2.44
C GLU A 98 -15.29 -17.06 2.27
N SER A 99 -14.92 -18.34 2.39
CA SER A 99 -13.55 -18.88 2.48
C SER A 99 -12.76 -18.66 1.18
N PRO A 100 -11.44 -18.38 1.25
CA PRO A 100 -10.65 -18.09 0.06
C PRO A 100 -10.31 -19.37 -0.71
N TYR A 101 -10.82 -19.48 -1.94
CA TYR A 101 -10.26 -20.39 -2.93
C TYR A 101 -9.00 -19.77 -3.54
N GLU A 102 -7.92 -20.54 -3.47
CA GLU A 102 -6.62 -20.29 -4.09
C GLU A 102 -6.76 -19.98 -5.59
N ARG A 103 -6.06 -18.95 -6.10
CA ARG A 103 -5.65 -18.89 -7.51
C ARG A 103 -4.44 -17.97 -7.76
N GLU A 104 -3.32 -18.65 -7.94
CA GLU A 104 -2.16 -18.45 -8.83
C GLU A 104 -1.84 -17.05 -9.43
N ILE A 105 -0.78 -16.46 -8.84
CA ILE A 105 0.46 -15.91 -9.44
C ILE A 105 0.42 -15.34 -10.86
N GLY A 106 0.72 -14.03 -10.95
CA GLY A 106 1.14 -13.32 -12.16
C GLY A 106 2.05 -12.12 -11.86
N ASP A 107 3.36 -12.41 -11.75
CA ASP A 107 4.56 -11.61 -12.04
C ASP A 107 4.81 -10.22 -11.38
N GLY A 108 5.92 -10.13 -10.64
CA GLY A 108 6.87 -9.01 -10.81
C GLY A 108 7.06 -7.98 -9.70
N VAL A 109 6.18 -7.87 -8.70
CA VAL A 109 6.44 -7.06 -7.49
C VAL A 109 5.93 -7.83 -6.30
N ILE A 110 6.87 -8.44 -5.57
CA ILE A 110 6.57 -9.29 -4.44
C ILE A 110 5.80 -8.50 -3.40
N ASP A 111 4.55 -8.93 -3.25
CA ASP A 111 3.55 -8.59 -2.28
C ASP A 111 4.07 -8.88 -0.86
N THR A 112 5.03 -8.06 -0.41
CA THR A 112 5.71 -8.27 0.87
C THR A 112 4.75 -8.00 2.04
N VAL A 113 3.67 -7.27 1.78
CA VAL A 113 2.75 -6.82 2.82
C VAL A 113 1.69 -7.88 3.13
N ASN A 114 1.23 -8.65 2.13
CA ASN A 114 0.33 -9.78 2.38
C ASN A 114 1.04 -11.01 2.99
N ILE A 115 2.34 -11.18 2.75
CA ILE A 115 3.11 -12.28 3.35
C ILE A 115 3.28 -12.11 4.89
N ILE A 116 3.07 -10.89 5.41
CA ILE A 116 3.38 -10.50 6.79
C ILE A 116 2.13 -10.51 7.68
N SER A 117 0.96 -10.94 7.17
CA SER A 117 -0.32 -10.85 7.89
C SER A 117 -0.35 -11.60 9.23
N ASP A 118 0.46 -12.65 9.40
CA ASP A 118 0.55 -13.39 10.67
C ASP A 118 1.87 -13.08 11.41
N LYS A 119 1.76 -12.50 12.61
CA LYS A 119 2.90 -12.22 13.51
C LYS A 119 3.83 -13.44 13.71
N MET A 120 3.26 -14.65 13.65
CA MET A 120 3.99 -15.91 13.79
C MET A 120 4.94 -16.18 12.62
N ASP A 121 4.54 -15.82 11.40
CA ASP A 121 5.37 -16.03 10.22
C ASP A 121 6.45 -14.97 10.09
N VAL A 122 6.16 -13.72 10.46
CA VAL A 122 7.16 -12.65 10.50
C VAL A 122 8.32 -13.01 11.43
N ALA A 123 8.03 -13.56 12.62
CA ALA A 123 9.08 -13.98 13.55
C ALA A 123 10.02 -15.04 12.94
N LYS A 124 9.47 -16.03 12.21
CA LYS A 124 10.26 -17.06 11.51
C LYS A 124 11.08 -16.45 10.37
N LEU A 125 10.50 -15.56 9.58
CA LEU A 125 11.19 -14.89 8.48
C LEU A 125 12.36 -14.03 8.98
N LEU A 126 12.20 -13.35 10.12
CA LEU A 126 13.28 -12.59 10.75
C LEU A 126 14.42 -13.49 11.24
N GLN A 127 14.13 -14.70 11.74
CA GLN A 127 15.16 -15.68 12.12
C GLN A 127 15.98 -16.19 10.92
N LEU A 128 15.39 -16.20 9.73
CA LEU A 128 16.07 -16.60 8.49
C LEU A 128 16.95 -15.49 7.89
N MET A 129 16.99 -14.29 8.49
CA MET A 129 17.86 -13.22 8.01
C MET A 129 19.30 -13.42 8.47
N ASP A 130 20.23 -13.57 7.52
CA ASP A 130 21.67 -13.64 7.84
C ASP A 130 22.17 -12.38 8.57
N ASN A 131 21.62 -11.22 8.21
CA ASN A 131 21.99 -9.94 8.80
C ASN A 131 21.05 -9.59 9.97
N GLN A 132 21.49 -9.88 11.20
CA GLN A 132 20.71 -9.61 12.42
C GLN A 132 20.40 -8.13 12.61
N ARG A 133 21.28 -7.22 12.15
CA ARG A 133 21.02 -5.78 12.17
C ARG A 133 19.80 -5.40 11.33
N TYR A 134 19.50 -6.15 10.28
CA TYR A 134 18.29 -5.95 9.48
C TYR A 134 17.06 -6.50 10.18
N ALA A 135 17.17 -7.67 10.79
CA ALA A 135 16.09 -8.24 11.59
C ALA A 135 15.69 -7.32 12.75
N ASP A 136 16.68 -6.77 13.46
CA ASP A 136 16.45 -5.83 14.57
C ASP A 136 15.85 -4.50 14.11
N ALA A 137 16.26 -3.99 12.95
CA ALA A 137 15.67 -2.79 12.39
C ALA A 137 14.19 -2.97 12.07
N ILE A 138 13.80 -4.13 11.51
CA ILE A 138 12.38 -4.45 11.26
C ILE A 138 11.63 -4.63 12.58
N ARG A 139 12.20 -5.39 13.53
CA ARG A 139 11.57 -5.61 14.83
C ARG A 139 11.30 -4.31 15.57
N ASN A 140 12.29 -3.44 15.69
CA ASN A 140 12.14 -2.21 16.46
C ASN A 140 11.31 -1.15 15.74
N LEU A 141 11.54 -0.92 14.43
CA LEU A 141 10.89 0.18 13.71
C LEU A 141 9.52 -0.17 13.09
N VAL A 142 9.16 -1.45 13.01
CA VAL A 142 7.92 -1.90 12.34
C VAL A 142 7.04 -2.72 13.28
N LEU A 143 7.61 -3.58 14.13
CA LEU A 143 6.81 -4.42 15.03
C LEU A 143 6.58 -3.76 16.40
N ASN A 144 7.57 -3.02 16.89
CA ASN A 144 7.53 -2.36 18.20
C ASN A 144 7.22 -0.86 18.11
N ASP A 145 7.06 -0.31 16.90
CA ASP A 145 6.81 1.12 16.64
C ASP A 145 7.78 2.07 17.39
N MET A 146 9.06 1.69 17.52
CA MET A 146 10.08 2.54 18.13
C MET A 146 10.39 3.74 17.22
N GLU A 147 10.49 4.92 17.82
CA GLU A 147 10.85 6.15 17.11
C GLU A 147 12.25 6.02 16.46
N PRO A 148 12.41 6.40 15.18
CA PRO A 148 13.68 6.28 14.46
C PRO A 148 14.85 7.00 15.14
N GLU A 149 14.61 8.16 15.74
CA GLU A 149 15.60 8.95 16.48
C GLU A 149 16.15 8.18 17.67
N GLN A 150 15.26 7.55 18.44
CA GLN A 150 15.61 6.75 19.61
C GLN A 150 16.41 5.51 19.19
N TYR A 151 15.96 4.81 18.15
CA TYR A 151 16.65 3.60 17.69
C TYR A 151 18.01 3.93 17.06
N ALA A 152 18.09 5.02 16.28
CA ALA A 152 19.35 5.50 15.69
C ALA A 152 20.38 5.82 16.77
N LEU A 153 19.96 6.50 17.85
CA LEU A 153 20.80 6.77 19.00
C LEU A 153 21.26 5.48 19.69
N GLN A 154 20.33 4.53 19.91
CA GLN A 154 20.62 3.26 20.58
C GLN A 154 21.69 2.44 19.86
N ILE A 155 21.68 2.43 18.52
CA ILE A 155 22.65 1.66 17.72
C ILE A 155 23.83 2.51 17.21
N GLY A 156 23.94 3.77 17.65
CA GLY A 156 25.05 4.66 17.32
C GLY A 156 25.15 5.04 15.84
N VAL A 157 24.03 5.31 15.16
CA VAL A 157 24.03 5.76 13.75
C VAL A 157 23.23 7.03 13.53
N THR A 158 23.43 7.65 12.37
CA THR A 158 22.58 8.74 11.90
C THR A 158 21.22 8.23 11.45
N ILE A 159 20.20 9.08 11.54
CA ILE A 159 18.83 8.80 11.09
C ILE A 159 18.81 8.44 9.59
N ASP A 160 19.59 9.12 8.75
CA ASP A 160 19.70 8.80 7.32
C ASP A 160 20.26 7.40 7.07
N ASN A 161 21.29 7.01 7.83
CA ASN A 161 21.83 5.67 7.75
C ASN A 161 20.80 4.64 8.23
N LEU A 162 20.00 4.98 9.26
CA LEU A 162 18.93 4.13 9.74
C LEU A 162 17.83 3.91 8.67
N TYR A 163 17.43 4.95 7.93
CA TYR A 163 16.50 4.80 6.80
C TYR A 163 17.06 3.90 5.69
N ASN A 164 18.36 4.01 5.39
CA ASN A 164 19.02 3.12 4.45
C ASN A 164 19.06 1.66 4.94
N ILE A 165 19.33 1.45 6.22
CA ILE A 165 19.28 0.13 6.87
C ILE A 165 17.87 -0.44 6.78
N LYS A 166 16.83 0.32 7.17
CA LYS A 166 15.42 -0.08 7.08
C LYS A 166 15.06 -0.50 5.64
N LYS A 167 15.44 0.30 4.64
CA LYS A 167 15.18 0.00 3.23
C LYS A 167 15.82 -1.33 2.80
N ARG A 168 17.09 -1.55 3.13
CA ARG A 168 17.79 -2.82 2.80
C ARG A 168 17.21 -4.01 3.56
N ALA A 169 16.83 -3.80 4.82
CA ALA A 169 16.21 -4.82 5.65
C ALA A 169 14.88 -5.30 5.05
N MET A 170 14.01 -4.37 4.63
CA MET A 170 12.75 -4.72 3.96
C MET A 170 13.00 -5.51 2.67
N THR A 171 13.94 -5.09 1.82
CA THR A 171 14.30 -5.84 0.60
C THR A 171 14.81 -7.25 0.91
N ALA A 172 15.62 -7.41 1.95
CA ALA A 172 16.14 -8.73 2.35
C ALA A 172 15.01 -9.62 2.90
N LEU A 173 14.13 -9.07 3.72
CA LEU A 173 12.94 -9.77 4.23
C LEU A 173 12.04 -10.23 3.09
N THR A 174 11.80 -9.37 2.09
CA THR A 174 11.05 -9.73 0.87
C THR A 174 11.67 -10.94 0.17
N ARG A 175 13.00 -10.96 -0.01
CA ARG A 175 13.68 -12.10 -0.67
C ARG A 175 13.52 -13.40 0.10
N ILE A 176 13.64 -13.34 1.42
CA ILE A 176 13.50 -14.51 2.30
C ILE A 176 12.05 -15.00 2.28
N ALA A 177 11.09 -14.09 2.38
CA ALA A 177 9.67 -14.37 2.27
C ALA A 177 9.36 -15.13 0.98
N ILE A 178 9.80 -14.62 -0.17
CA ILE A 178 9.60 -15.30 -1.46
C ILE A 178 10.12 -16.72 -1.40
N LYS A 179 11.39 -16.89 -0.98
CA LYS A 179 12.01 -18.21 -0.92
C LYS A 179 11.25 -19.14 0.04
N TYR A 180 10.85 -18.64 1.19
CA TYR A 180 10.15 -19.43 2.21
C TYR A 180 8.80 -19.95 1.69
N TYR A 181 8.03 -19.10 1.01
CA TYR A 181 6.72 -19.47 0.48
C TYR A 181 6.75 -20.10 -0.93
N SER A 182 7.81 -19.88 -1.71
CA SER A 182 7.97 -20.48 -3.04
C SER A 182 8.47 -21.92 -3.00
N TYR A 183 9.11 -22.33 -1.91
CA TYR A 183 9.68 -23.68 -1.74
C TYR A 183 8.95 -24.54 -0.69
N GLY A 184 7.74 -24.17 -0.26
CA GLY A 184 7.00 -24.97 0.72
C GLY A 184 5.54 -24.59 0.94
N ARG A 185 4.64 -25.33 0.27
CA ARG A 185 3.74 -26.27 0.94
C ARG A 185 4.00 -27.66 0.38
#